data_AF-A0A2V3A3F4-F1
#
_entry.id   AF-A0A2V3A3F4-F1
#
_cell.length_a   1.000
_cell.length_b   1.000
_cell.length_c   1.000
_cell.angle_alpha   90.00
_cell.angle_beta   90.00
_cell.angle_gamma   90.00
#
_symmetry.space_group_name_H-M   'P 1'
#
loop_
_entity.id
_entity.type
_entity.pdbx_description
1 polymer ?
#
loop_
_entity_poly.entity_id
_entity_poly.type
_entity_poly.pdbx_seq_one_letter_code
_entity_poly.pdbx_strand_id
1 'polypeptide(L)'
;MNLEELKQRLDILLTSLVVSTKAADITTLAFMHLSSILKKDTIDQAEMLFTHLPTALTRIEKGEQVEAPHPSLLEEVKQSPQAALAIKEIDFIQQQWKKQLPQEEIDFLLIHYTNVLQINKGGN
;
A
#
# COMPACT_ATOMS: atom_id res chain seq x y z
N MET A 1 -11.13 2.18 7.04
CA MET A 1 -10.19 3.31 7.19
C MET A 1 -10.61 4.54 6.39
N ASN A 2 -10.73 5.71 7.03
CA ASN A 2 -10.77 7.03 6.38
C ASN A 2 -9.43 7.80 6.54
N LEU A 3 -9.33 9.01 5.97
CA LEU A 3 -8.09 9.81 6.00
C LEU A 3 -7.66 10.22 7.43
N GLU A 4 -8.60 10.48 8.33
CA GLU A 4 -8.28 10.85 9.72
C GLU A 4 -7.72 9.65 10.48
N GLU A 5 -8.35 8.49 10.33
CA GLU A 5 -7.86 7.22 10.89
C GLU A 5 -6.46 6.85 10.35
N LEU A 6 -6.19 7.10 9.06
CA LEU A 6 -4.86 6.94 8.49
C LEU A 6 -3.84 7.85 9.18
N LYS A 7 -4.15 9.14 9.32
CA LYS A 7 -3.23 10.12 9.93
C LYS A 7 -2.89 9.74 11.37
N GLN A 8 -3.89 9.36 12.16
CA GLN A 8 -3.68 8.88 13.53
C GLN A 8 -2.77 7.65 13.56
N ARG A 9 -2.97 6.71 12.63
CA ARG A 9 -2.11 5.53 12.52
C ARG A 9 -0.67 5.88 12.14
N LEU A 10 -0.49 6.77 11.17
CA LEU A 10 0.84 7.24 10.76
C LEU A 10 1.55 7.99 11.89
N ASP A 11 0.84 8.81 12.66
CA ASP A 11 1.38 9.53 13.81
C ASP A 11 1.92 8.57 14.89
N ILE A 12 1.20 7.49 15.18
CA ILE A 12 1.66 6.43 16.10
C ILE A 12 2.93 5.77 15.55
N LEU A 13 2.96 5.44 14.25
CA LEU A 13 4.11 4.78 13.62
C LEU A 13 5.35 5.71 13.55
N LEU A 14 5.14 7.01 13.34
CA LEU A 14 6.19 8.02 13.34
C LEU A 14 6.75 8.24 14.75
N THR A 15 5.87 8.38 15.74
CA THR A 15 6.25 8.58 17.15
C THR A 15 7.02 7.37 17.70
N SER A 16 6.69 6.16 17.26
CA SER A 16 7.41 4.93 17.59
C SER A 16 8.68 4.69 16.76
N LEU A 17 9.04 5.60 15.86
CA LEU A 17 10.20 5.50 14.96
C LEU A 17 10.20 4.24 14.07
N VAL A 18 9.02 3.64 13.88
CA VAL A 18 8.83 2.48 13.01
C VAL A 18 8.90 2.89 11.54
N VAL A 19 8.36 4.08 11.21
CA VAL A 19 8.32 4.61 9.85
C VAL A 19 9.01 5.97 9.74
N SER A 20 9.54 6.30 8.57
CA SER A 20 10.11 7.62 8.29
C SER A 20 9.03 8.61 7.85
N THR A 21 9.27 9.91 8.04
CA THR A 21 8.39 10.99 7.58
C THR A 21 8.11 10.88 6.08
N LYS A 22 9.15 10.62 5.29
CA LYS A 22 9.04 10.43 3.83
C LYS A 22 8.10 9.27 3.48
N ALA A 23 8.21 8.14 4.19
CA ALA A 23 7.34 6.99 3.96
C ALA A 23 5.88 7.27 4.34
N ALA A 24 5.64 8.00 5.44
CA ALA A 24 4.31 8.42 5.87
C ALA A 24 3.65 9.40 4.89
N ASP A 25 4.41 10.37 4.37
CA ASP A 25 3.92 11.34 3.38
C ASP A 25 3.45 10.64 2.10
N ILE A 26 4.28 9.72 1.58
CA ILE A 26 3.95 8.97 0.35
C ILE A 26 2.76 8.05 0.58
N THR A 27 2.64 7.47 1.77
CA THR A 27 1.48 6.65 2.16
C THR A 27 0.20 7.48 2.20
N THR A 28 0.27 8.72 2.67
CA THR A 28 -0.87 9.64 2.65
C THR A 28 -1.29 9.97 1.22
N LEU A 29 -0.33 10.26 0.33
CA LEU A 29 -0.59 10.49 -1.09
C LEU A 29 -1.23 9.27 -1.76
N ALA A 30 -0.74 8.07 -1.45
CA ALA A 30 -1.28 6.81 -1.95
C ALA A 30 -2.73 6.60 -1.52
N PHE A 31 -3.05 6.86 -0.26
CA PHE A 31 -4.41 6.75 0.25
C PHE A 31 -5.35 7.72 -0.48
N MET A 32 -4.94 8.98 -0.62
CA MET A 32 -5.75 9.99 -1.32
C MET A 32 -5.97 9.61 -2.78
N HIS A 33 -4.96 9.08 -3.45
CA HIS A 33 -5.05 8.60 -4.83
C HIS A 33 -6.04 7.44 -4.96
N LEU A 34 -5.91 6.42 -4.11
CA LEU A 34 -6.80 5.26 -4.09
C LEU A 34 -8.24 5.65 -3.75
N SER A 35 -8.44 6.52 -2.75
CA SER A 35 -9.76 7.04 -2.35
C SER A 35 -10.45 7.77 -3.51
N SER A 36 -9.71 8.59 -4.28
CA SER A 36 -10.20 9.27 -5.47
C SER A 36 -10.63 8.29 -6.57
N ILE A 37 -9.84 7.25 -6.82
CA ILE A 37 -10.16 6.21 -7.81
C ILE A 37 -11.39 5.41 -7.41
N LEU A 38 -11.49 5.04 -6.13
CA LEU A 38 -12.63 4.30 -5.59
C LEU A 38 -13.87 5.18 -5.40
N LYS A 39 -13.72 6.52 -5.44
CA LYS A 39 -14.77 7.51 -5.13
C LYS A 39 -15.40 7.27 -3.75
N LYS A 40 -14.57 6.95 -2.76
CA LYS A 40 -14.98 6.64 -1.39
C LYS A 40 -14.12 7.39 -0.39
N ASP A 41 -14.77 8.03 0.59
CA ASP A 41 -14.07 8.68 1.72
C ASP A 41 -13.55 7.66 2.74
N THR A 42 -14.15 6.47 2.78
CA THR A 42 -13.75 5.35 3.65
C THR A 42 -13.46 4.13 2.79
N ILE A 43 -12.30 3.53 3.00
CA ILE A 43 -11.85 2.30 2.33
C ILE A 43 -11.93 1.16 3.34
N ASP A 44 -12.74 0.15 3.02
CA ASP A 44 -12.96 -1.00 3.88
C ASP A 44 -11.73 -1.90 3.91
N GLN A 45 -11.37 -2.39 5.10
CA GLN A 45 -10.26 -3.34 5.32
C GLN A 45 -8.89 -2.87 4.78
N ALA A 46 -8.65 -1.57 4.79
CA ALA A 46 -7.42 -0.97 4.26
C ALA A 46 -6.27 -0.93 5.28
N GLU A 47 -6.53 -1.26 6.55
CA GLU A 47 -5.61 -1.10 7.68
C GLU A 47 -4.28 -1.85 7.45
N MET A 48 -4.34 -3.06 6.91
CA MET A 48 -3.16 -3.87 6.61
C MET A 48 -2.28 -3.22 5.54
N LEU A 49 -2.87 -2.80 4.42
CA LEU A 49 -2.16 -2.11 3.34
C LEU A 49 -1.47 -0.85 3.85
N PHE A 50 -2.20 -0.01 4.58
CA PHE A 50 -1.70 1.27 5.08
C PHE A 50 -0.85 1.18 6.35
N THR A 51 -0.64 -0.03 6.87
CA THR A 51 0.45 -0.33 7.83
C THR A 51 1.69 -0.81 7.10
N HIS A 52 1.50 -1.70 6.12
CA HIS A 52 2.58 -2.33 5.39
C HIS A 52 3.33 -1.31 4.53
N LEU A 53 2.63 -0.48 3.76
CA LEU A 53 3.24 0.49 2.84
C LEU A 53 4.28 1.42 3.51
N PRO A 54 3.97 2.18 4.58
CA PRO A 54 4.95 3.07 5.18
C PRO A 54 6.10 2.30 5.84
N THR A 55 5.85 1.09 6.34
CA THR A 55 6.88 0.21 6.90
C THR A 55 7.83 -0.29 5.80
N ALA A 56 7.29 -0.80 4.69
CA ALA A 56 8.04 -1.26 3.52
C ALA A 56 8.93 -0.15 2.95
N LEU A 57 8.38 1.06 2.72
CA LEU A 57 9.15 2.19 2.24
C LEU A 57 10.28 2.58 3.20
N THR A 58 10.05 2.50 4.51
CA THR A 58 11.08 2.77 5.51
C THR A 58 12.19 1.72 5.49
N ARG A 59 11.86 0.44 5.32
CA ARG A 59 12.85 -0.64 5.15
C ARG A 59 13.70 -0.44 3.90
N ILE A 60 13.07 -0.10 2.79
CA ILE A 60 13.75 0.22 1.52
C ILE A 60 14.70 1.40 1.68
N GLU A 61 14.28 2.43 2.42
CA GLU A 61 15.14 3.57 2.76
C GLU A 61 16.38 3.17 3.56
N LYS A 62 16.22 2.22 4.48
CA LYS A 62 17.31 1.67 5.30
C LYS A 62 18.15 0.60 4.60
N GLY A 63 17.75 0.17 3.40
CA GLY A 63 18.42 -0.92 2.67
C GLY A 63 18.18 -2.31 3.29
N GLU A 64 17.12 -2.46 4.07
CA GLU A 64 16.72 -3.73 4.67
C GLU A 64 16.08 -4.64 3.60
N GLN A 65 16.31 -5.95 3.71
CA GLN A 65 15.75 -6.95 2.81
C GLN A 65 14.60 -7.70 3.48
N VAL A 66 13.68 -8.20 2.67
CA VAL A 66 12.57 -9.04 3.11
C VAL A 66 12.48 -10.28 2.23
N GLU A 67 12.01 -11.37 2.82
CA GLU A 67 11.68 -12.58 2.07
C GLU A 67 10.42 -12.35 1.25
N ALA A 68 10.38 -12.87 0.02
CA ALA A 68 9.21 -12.80 -0.85
C ALA A 68 7.99 -13.52 -0.22
N PRO A 69 6.76 -13.08 -0.54
CA PRO A 69 5.57 -13.82 -0.13
C PRO A 69 5.52 -15.20 -0.79
N HIS A 70 4.71 -16.10 -0.20
CA HIS A 70 4.56 -17.45 -0.74
C HIS A 70 4.04 -17.42 -2.19
N PRO A 71 4.68 -18.12 -3.16
CA PRO A 71 4.34 -18.01 -4.58
C PRO A 71 2.88 -18.29 -4.92
N SER A 72 2.23 -19.21 -4.19
CA SER A 72 0.83 -19.54 -4.42
C SER A 72 -0.12 -18.37 -4.19
N LEU A 73 0.21 -17.45 -3.27
CA LEU A 73 -0.59 -16.24 -3.02
C LEU A 73 -0.48 -15.26 -4.18
N LEU A 74 0.70 -15.16 -4.79
CA LEU A 74 0.93 -14.28 -5.94
C LEU A 74 0.19 -14.75 -7.18
N GLU A 75 0.16 -16.05 -7.44
CA GLU A 75 -0.53 -16.60 -8.61
C GLU A 75 -2.05 -16.34 -8.56
N GLU A 76 -2.67 -16.50 -7.39
CA GLU A 76 -4.08 -16.17 -7.20
C GLU A 76 -4.34 -14.68 -7.46
N VAL A 77 -3.49 -13.82 -6.90
CA VAL A 77 -3.63 -12.37 -7.00
C VAL A 77 -3.43 -11.87 -8.43
N LYS A 78 -2.46 -12.42 -9.17
CA LYS A 78 -2.21 -12.07 -10.59
C LYS A 78 -3.40 -12.40 -11.50
N GLN A 79 -4.18 -13.43 -11.15
CA GLN A 79 -5.39 -13.81 -11.88
C GLN A 79 -6.61 -12.98 -11.49
N SER A 80 -6.52 -12.17 -10.43
CA SER A 80 -7.61 -11.29 -10.01
C SER A 80 -7.90 -10.22 -11.07
N PRO A 81 -9.19 -9.91 -11.34
CA PRO A 81 -9.55 -8.77 -12.17
C PRO A 81 -9.06 -7.42 -11.62
N GLN A 82 -8.52 -7.36 -10.41
CA GLN A 82 -7.96 -6.13 -9.82
C GLN A 82 -6.46 -6.00 -9.97
N ALA A 83 -5.75 -7.02 -10.43
CA ALA A 83 -4.30 -7.00 -10.50
C ALA A 83 -3.79 -5.81 -11.34
N ALA A 84 -4.44 -5.53 -12.47
CA ALA A 84 -4.08 -4.40 -13.33
C ALA A 84 -4.23 -3.04 -12.66
N LEU A 85 -5.22 -2.88 -11.77
CA LEU A 85 -5.39 -1.64 -11.01
C LEU A 85 -4.41 -1.58 -9.83
N ALA A 86 -4.19 -2.70 -9.15
CA ALA A 86 -3.18 -2.80 -8.09
C ALA A 86 -1.78 -2.42 -8.61
N ILE A 87 -1.40 -2.88 -9.81
CA ILE A 87 -0.13 -2.50 -10.45
C ILE A 87 -0.05 -0.98 -10.69
N LYS A 88 -1.13 -0.34 -11.13
CA LYS A 88 -1.16 1.12 -11.31
C LYS A 88 -0.98 1.89 -10.00
N GLU A 89 -1.57 1.39 -8.91
CA GLU A 89 -1.34 1.98 -7.59
C GLU A 89 0.12 1.83 -7.14
N ILE A 90 0.73 0.67 -7.39
CA ILE A 90 2.16 0.44 -7.10
C ILE A 90 3.03 1.38 -7.95
N ASP A 91 2.72 1.55 -9.24
CA ASP A 91 3.43 2.48 -10.12
C ASP A 91 3.34 3.92 -9.61
N PHE A 92 2.16 4.32 -9.10
CA PHE A 92 2.01 5.62 -8.43
C PHE A 92 2.95 5.74 -7.23
N ILE A 93 3.05 4.72 -6.37
CA ILE A 93 4.03 4.71 -5.27
C ILE A 93 5.46 4.88 -5.78
N GLN A 94 5.85 4.14 -6.83
CA GLN A 94 7.20 4.21 -7.39
C GLN A 94 7.54 5.60 -7.91
N GLN A 95 6.57 6.28 -8.55
CA GLN A 95 6.71 7.66 -9.01
C GLN A 95 6.93 8.62 -7.83
N GLN A 96 6.15 8.49 -6.75
CA GLN A 96 6.34 9.31 -5.55
C GLN A 96 7.67 9.00 -4.84
N TRP A 97 8.06 7.72 -4.81
CA TRP A 97 9.30 7.25 -4.21
C TRP A 97 10.55 7.65 -4.99
N LYS A 98 10.39 7.92 -6.30
CA LYS A 98 11.44 8.26 -7.28
C LYS A 98 12.48 7.16 -7.49
N LYS A 99 12.14 5.91 -7.14
CA LYS A 99 12.96 4.72 -7.35
C LYS A 99 12.04 3.52 -7.56
N GLN A 100 12.55 2.50 -8.24
CA GLN A 100 11.90 1.19 -8.28
C GLN A 100 11.92 0.56 -6.89
N LEU A 101 10.83 -0.09 -6.49
CA LEU A 101 10.80 -0.89 -5.28
C LEU A 101 11.43 -2.27 -5.55
N PRO A 102 11.98 -2.96 -4.55
CA PRO A 102 12.37 -4.36 -4.66
C PRO A 102 11.17 -5.23 -5.07
N GLN A 103 11.43 -6.29 -5.84
CA GLN A 103 10.37 -7.16 -6.36
C GLN A 103 9.56 -7.80 -5.22
N GLU A 104 10.22 -8.14 -4.12
CA GLU A 104 9.59 -8.76 -2.95
C GLU A 104 8.56 -7.82 -2.31
N GLU A 105 8.84 -6.51 -2.26
CA GLU A 105 7.91 -5.51 -1.75
C GLU A 105 6.79 -5.21 -2.77
N ILE A 106 7.10 -5.23 -4.07
CA ILE A 106 6.08 -5.16 -5.14
C ILE A 106 5.08 -6.31 -4.99
N ASP A 107 5.57 -7.52 -4.74
CA ASP A 107 4.78 -8.73 -4.58
C ASP A 107 3.85 -8.64 -3.36
N PHE A 108 4.33 -8.16 -2.21
CA PHE A 108 3.48 -7.90 -1.04
C PHE A 108 2.44 -6.81 -1.29
N LEU A 109 2.85 -5.70 -1.91
CA LEU A 109 1.92 -4.61 -2.24
C LEU A 109 0.84 -5.08 -3.21
N LEU A 110 1.20 -5.93 -4.19
CA LEU A 110 0.25 -6.49 -5.14
C LEU A 110 -0.84 -7.30 -4.43
N ILE A 111 -0.45 -8.13 -3.44
CA ILE A 111 -1.39 -8.87 -2.59
C ILE A 111 -2.31 -7.91 -1.81
N HIS A 112 -1.73 -6.94 -1.11
CA HIS A 112 -2.50 -6.02 -0.27
C HIS A 112 -3.46 -5.13 -1.07
N TYR A 113 -2.99 -4.51 -2.15
CA TYR A 113 -3.85 -3.69 -3.01
C TYR A 113 -4.95 -4.51 -3.65
N THR A 114 -4.64 -5.70 -4.18
CA THR A 114 -5.66 -6.55 -4.81
C THR A 114 -6.77 -6.92 -3.83
N ASN A 115 -6.42 -7.26 -2.59
CA ASN A 115 -7.40 -7.57 -1.56
C ASN A 115 -8.30 -6.36 -1.25
N VAL A 116 -7.69 -5.20 -0.98
CA VAL A 116 -8.43 -3.95 -0.70
C VAL A 116 -9.35 -3.59 -1.86
N LEU A 117 -8.84 -3.63 -3.10
CA LEU A 117 -9.62 -3.33 -4.30
C LEU A 117 -10.77 -4.31 -4.47
N GLN A 118 -10.55 -5.61 -4.24
CA GLN A 118 -11.57 -6.65 -4.37
C GLN A 118 -12.74 -6.41 -3.41
N ILE A 119 -12.45 -6.05 -2.16
CA ILE A 119 -13.46 -5.75 -1.12
C ILE A 119 -14.23 -4.47 -1.45
N ASN A 120 -13.52 -3.47 -1.99
CA ASN A 120 -14.10 -2.15 -2.22
C ASN A 120 -14.73 -1.98 -3.61
N LYS A 121 -14.77 -3.03 -4.45
CA LYS A 121 -15.49 -2.99 -5.73
C LYS A 121 -16.98 -2.74 -5.52
N GLY A 122 -17.57 -1.98 -6.44
CA GLY A 122 -19.01 -1.75 -6.44
C GLY A 122 -19.48 -0.71 -5.43
N GLY A 123 -18.68 0.32 -5.15
CA GLY A 123 -19.19 1.55 -4.54
C GLY A 123 -20.26 2.16 -5.44
N ASN A 124 -21.52 1.90 -5.10
CA ASN A 124 -22.67 2.71 -5.49
C ASN A 124 -22.98 3.67 -4.34
#